data_AF-A0AAJ2JFB6-F1
#
_entry.id   AF-A0AAJ2JFB6-F1
#
_cell.length_a   1.000
_cell.length_b   1.000
_cell.length_c   1.000
_cell.angle_alpha   90.00
_cell.angle_beta   90.00
_cell.angle_gamma   90.00
#
_symmetry.space_group_name_H-M   'P 1'
#
loop_
_entity.id
_entity.type
_entity.pdbx_description
1 polymer ?
#
loop_
_entity_poly.entity_id
_entity_poly.type
_entity_poly.pdbx_seq_one_letter_code
_entity_poly.pdbx_strand_id
1 'polypeptide(L)'
;MTRLRTIAPFVTLALLVTSCSTVQARRDPLCAHLLAFANSASIGTQPAIELVSDWSSFSKHCTHGGTPAGRQFCDWLLPNTSTEFATINIQRTLACLAAGTNYAGSERLFPEYVTGKVQSLDVRGLDEDVVITVEYAVGIEGERPRMKVQAERLPPPD
;
A
#
# COMPACT_ATOMS: atom_id res chain seq x y z
N MET A 1 0.88 37.93 45.20
CA MET A 1 -0.11 37.62 44.14
C MET A 1 0.64 37.30 42.86
N THR A 2 0.95 36.02 42.66
CA THR A 2 1.79 35.53 41.56
C THR A 2 0.90 35.29 40.34
N ARG A 3 1.05 36.10 39.28
CA ARG A 3 0.29 35.93 38.03
C ARG A 3 0.76 34.64 37.34
N LEU A 4 -0.12 33.64 37.28
CA LEU A 4 0.06 32.51 36.36
C LEU A 4 0.12 33.04 34.93
N ARG A 5 1.25 32.82 34.25
CA ARG A 5 1.40 33.06 32.82
C ARG A 5 0.54 32.05 32.06
N THR A 6 -0.52 32.54 31.43
CA THR A 6 -1.34 31.85 30.43
C THR A 6 -0.49 31.54 29.18
N ILE A 7 0.27 30.45 29.21
CA ILE A 7 0.98 29.89 28.02
C ILE A 7 0.23 28.66 27.47
N ALA A 8 -0.93 28.31 28.07
CA ALA A 8 -1.60 27.03 27.84
C ALA A 8 -2.41 26.85 26.53
N PRO A 9 -2.82 27.84 25.70
CA PRO A 9 -3.70 27.54 24.57
C PRO A 9 -2.97 27.21 23.25
N PHE A 10 -1.69 27.59 23.11
CA PHE A 10 -0.96 27.41 21.84
C PHE A 10 -0.37 26.02 21.65
N VAL A 11 -0.02 25.32 22.74
CA VAL A 11 0.55 23.97 22.65
C VAL A 11 -0.50 22.94 22.24
N THR A 12 -1.76 23.15 22.61
CA THR A 12 -2.88 22.23 22.29
C THR A 12 -3.28 22.27 20.81
N LEU A 13 -3.10 23.41 20.12
CA LEU A 13 -3.46 23.56 18.71
C LEU A 13 -2.46 22.88 17.77
N ALA A 14 -1.17 22.82 18.15
CA ALA A 14 -0.12 22.19 17.34
C ALA A 14 -0.23 20.65 17.28
N LEU A 15 -0.83 20.00 18.30
CA LEU A 15 -1.00 18.55 18.36
C LEU A 15 -2.11 18.01 17.44
N LEU A 16 -3.02 18.86 16.97
CA LEU A 16 -4.11 18.42 16.09
C LEU A 16 -3.67 18.26 14.63
N VAL A 17 -2.59 18.93 14.21
CA VAL A 17 -2.19 19.00 12.79
C VAL A 17 -1.35 17.79 12.35
N THR A 18 -0.64 17.15 13.28
CA THR A 18 0.17 15.95 12.99
C THR A 18 -0.66 14.68 12.77
N SER A 19 -1.96 14.70 13.07
CA SER A 19 -2.87 13.56 12.87
C SER A 19 -3.42 13.43 11.44
N CYS A 20 -3.24 14.41 10.56
CA CYS A 20 -3.84 14.36 9.21
C CYS A 20 -3.19 13.31 8.30
N SER A 21 -1.87 13.13 8.37
CA SER A 21 -1.14 12.28 7.43
C SER A 21 -1.45 10.79 7.60
N THR A 22 -1.65 10.34 8.84
CA THR A 22 -2.00 8.93 9.14
C THR A 22 -3.46 8.62 8.79
N VAL A 23 -4.36 9.59 8.89
CA VAL A 23 -5.78 9.44 8.50
C VAL A 23 -5.94 9.42 6.98
N GLN A 24 -5.09 10.11 6.22
CA GLN A 24 -5.18 10.17 4.77
C GLN A 24 -4.86 8.80 4.12
N ALA A 25 -3.78 8.15 4.53
CA ALA A 25 -3.45 6.79 4.07
C ALA A 25 -4.59 5.79 4.38
N ARG A 26 -5.27 5.98 5.53
CA ARG A 26 -6.41 5.16 5.95
C ARG A 26 -7.67 5.36 5.11
N ARG A 27 -7.86 6.54 4.51
CA ARG A 27 -9.02 6.85 3.66
C ARG A 27 -8.77 6.59 2.19
N ASP A 28 -7.58 6.10 1.84
CA ASP A 28 -7.26 5.77 0.46
C ASP A 28 -8.16 4.61 -0.03
N PRO A 29 -8.96 4.80 -1.10
CA PRO A 29 -9.80 3.74 -1.63
C PRO A 29 -9.03 2.48 -2.06
N LEU A 30 -7.76 2.62 -2.44
CA LEU A 30 -6.89 1.48 -2.75
C LEU A 30 -6.78 0.54 -1.55
N CYS A 31 -6.67 1.09 -0.35
CA CYS A 31 -6.50 0.31 0.87
C CYS A 31 -7.74 -0.56 1.15
N ALA A 32 -8.94 -0.04 0.90
CA ALA A 32 -10.17 -0.82 1.04
C ALA A 32 -10.22 -2.02 0.08
N HIS A 33 -9.87 -1.81 -1.20
CA HIS A 33 -9.82 -2.89 -2.18
C HIS A 33 -8.70 -3.89 -1.90
N LEU A 34 -7.54 -3.42 -1.45
CA LEU A 34 -6.42 -4.26 -1.02
C LEU A 34 -6.81 -5.19 0.12
N LEU A 35 -7.42 -4.66 1.18
CA LEU A 35 -7.84 -5.44 2.35
C LEU A 35 -8.97 -6.40 2.01
N ALA A 36 -9.95 -5.98 1.19
CA ALA A 36 -11.02 -6.86 0.73
C ALA A 36 -10.49 -8.03 -0.11
N PHE A 37 -9.51 -7.77 -0.98
CA PHE A 37 -8.81 -8.82 -1.71
C PHE A 37 -8.07 -9.76 -0.75
N ALA A 38 -7.31 -9.22 0.19
CA ALA A 38 -6.50 -10.02 1.09
C ALA A 38 -7.33 -10.92 2.01
N ASN A 39 -8.38 -10.38 2.63
CA ASN A 39 -9.27 -11.14 3.52
C ASN A 39 -10.06 -12.24 2.78
N SER A 40 -10.17 -12.18 1.44
CA SER A 40 -10.80 -13.23 0.65
C SER A 40 -9.95 -14.50 0.50
N ALA A 41 -8.68 -14.48 0.92
CA ALA A 41 -7.81 -15.65 0.85
C ALA A 41 -8.34 -16.78 1.75
N SER A 42 -8.37 -17.99 1.20
CA SER A 42 -8.69 -19.21 1.94
C SER A 42 -7.41 -19.91 2.38
N ILE A 43 -7.49 -20.70 3.46
CA ILE A 43 -6.38 -21.54 3.92
C ILE A 43 -5.90 -22.44 2.77
N GLY A 44 -4.58 -22.53 2.61
CA GLY A 44 -3.94 -23.33 1.56
C GLY A 44 -4.00 -22.69 0.15
N THR A 45 -4.50 -21.46 0.03
CA THR A 45 -4.47 -20.69 -1.21
C THR A 45 -3.59 -19.46 -1.07
N GLN A 46 -3.00 -19.04 -2.18
CA GLN A 46 -2.15 -17.86 -2.26
C GLN A 46 -2.57 -16.98 -3.44
N PRO A 47 -3.80 -16.42 -3.42
CA PRO A 47 -4.26 -15.54 -4.49
C PRO A 47 -3.31 -14.35 -4.66
N ALA A 48 -3.07 -13.98 -5.91
CA ALA A 48 -2.24 -12.83 -6.24
C ALA A 48 -2.88 -11.99 -7.36
N ILE A 49 -2.69 -10.68 -7.25
CA ILE A 49 -2.87 -9.75 -8.36
C ILE A 49 -1.53 -9.12 -8.73
N GLU A 50 -1.36 -8.73 -9.99
CA GLU A 50 -0.18 -8.00 -10.45
C GLU A 50 -0.58 -6.91 -11.41
N LEU A 51 -0.28 -5.66 -11.05
CA LEU A 51 -0.42 -4.49 -11.91
C LEU A 51 0.92 -4.17 -12.54
N VAL A 52 0.99 -4.21 -13.87
CA VAL A 52 2.16 -3.82 -14.67
C VAL A 52 1.80 -2.59 -15.50
N SER A 53 2.68 -1.59 -15.51
CA SER A 53 2.57 -0.42 -16.38
C SER A 53 3.63 -0.46 -17.47
N ASP A 54 3.24 -0.20 -18.72
CA ASP A 54 4.15 -0.11 -19.85
C ASP A 54 4.09 1.30 -20.44
N TRP A 55 5.16 2.06 -20.21
CA TRP A 55 5.28 3.41 -20.73
C TRP A 55 5.40 3.45 -22.25
N SER A 56 6.08 2.46 -22.84
CA SER A 56 6.40 2.45 -24.27
C SER A 56 5.15 2.33 -25.14
N SER A 57 4.14 1.62 -24.64
CA SER A 57 2.84 1.43 -25.30
C SER A 57 1.71 2.20 -24.61
N PHE A 58 2.02 3.02 -23.61
CA PHE A 58 1.07 3.76 -22.79
C PHE A 58 -0.06 2.88 -22.24
N SER A 59 0.27 1.67 -21.79
CA SER A 59 -0.71 0.67 -21.35
C SER A 59 -0.53 0.25 -19.89
N LYS A 60 -1.58 -0.34 -19.33
CA LYS A 60 -1.54 -1.04 -18.04
C LYS A 60 -2.24 -2.37 -18.18
N HIS A 61 -1.72 -3.35 -17.48
CA HIS A 61 -2.31 -4.68 -17.39
C HIS A 61 -2.40 -5.09 -15.94
N CYS A 62 -3.51 -5.73 -15.56
CA CYS A 62 -3.69 -6.28 -14.24
C CYS A 62 -4.06 -7.76 -14.34
N THR A 63 -3.17 -8.63 -13.88
CA THR A 63 -3.44 -10.07 -13.79
C THR A 63 -4.09 -10.35 -12.45
N HIS A 64 -5.27 -10.98 -12.44
CA HIS A 64 -6.09 -11.16 -11.23
C HIS A 64 -6.06 -12.58 -10.62
N GLY A 65 -5.23 -13.49 -11.15
CA GLY A 65 -5.05 -14.84 -10.61
C GLY A 65 -6.31 -15.73 -10.61
N GLY A 66 -7.33 -15.40 -11.43
CA GLY A 66 -8.56 -16.20 -11.55
C GLY A 66 -9.60 -16.06 -10.42
N THR A 67 -9.32 -15.31 -9.36
CA THR A 67 -10.25 -15.17 -8.21
C THR A 67 -11.29 -14.05 -8.41
N PRO A 68 -12.50 -14.16 -7.84
CA PRO A 68 -13.50 -13.08 -7.89
C PRO A 68 -13.00 -11.77 -7.25
N ALA A 69 -12.36 -11.85 -6.08
CA ALA A 69 -11.85 -10.67 -5.39
C ALA A 69 -10.67 -10.04 -6.14
N GLY A 70 -9.77 -10.86 -6.72
CA GLY A 70 -8.71 -10.36 -7.58
C GLY A 70 -9.24 -9.64 -8.81
N ARG A 71 -10.31 -10.16 -9.44
CA ARG A 71 -10.98 -9.49 -10.58
C ARG A 71 -11.50 -8.12 -10.16
N GLN A 72 -12.27 -8.05 -9.09
CA GLN A 72 -12.80 -6.79 -8.58
C GLN A 72 -11.69 -5.78 -8.27
N PHE A 73 -10.58 -6.22 -7.68
CA PHE A 73 -9.46 -5.32 -7.40
C PHE A 73 -8.78 -4.84 -8.69
N CYS A 74 -8.52 -5.72 -9.65
CA CYS A 74 -7.96 -5.33 -10.95
C CYS A 74 -8.89 -4.40 -11.74
N ASP A 75 -10.19 -4.68 -11.77
CA ASP A 75 -11.20 -3.85 -12.44
C ASP A 75 -11.25 -2.44 -11.84
N TRP A 76 -10.98 -2.31 -10.54
CA TRP A 76 -10.83 -1.01 -9.89
C TRP A 76 -9.48 -0.36 -10.21
N LEU A 77 -8.36 -1.10 -10.15
CA LEU A 77 -7.01 -0.56 -10.37
C LEU A 77 -6.85 0.05 -11.76
N LEU A 78 -7.30 -0.61 -12.81
CA LEU A 78 -7.05 -0.17 -14.20
C LEU A 78 -7.53 1.28 -14.49
N PRO A 79 -8.77 1.68 -14.15
CA PRO A 79 -9.23 3.06 -14.32
C PRO A 79 -8.76 4.03 -13.23
N ASN A 80 -8.38 3.56 -12.03
CA ASN A 80 -8.04 4.43 -10.88
C ASN A 80 -6.53 4.63 -10.65
N THR A 81 -5.70 4.17 -11.58
CA THR A 81 -4.25 4.32 -11.54
C THR A 81 -3.76 5.02 -12.81
N SER A 82 -2.54 5.58 -12.80
CA SER A 82 -1.95 6.19 -13.99
C SER A 82 -0.84 5.30 -14.56
N THR A 83 -0.77 5.21 -15.90
CA THR A 83 0.41 4.63 -16.58
C THR A 83 1.63 5.51 -16.32
N GLU A 84 1.40 6.83 -16.24
CA GLU A 84 2.46 7.83 -16.09
C GLU A 84 3.08 7.90 -14.69
N PHE A 85 2.34 7.42 -13.70
CA PHE A 85 2.73 7.54 -12.30
C PHE A 85 2.56 6.20 -11.59
N ALA A 86 3.04 5.12 -12.21
CA ALA A 86 2.93 3.75 -11.71
C ALA A 86 3.46 3.61 -10.27
N THR A 87 4.51 4.34 -9.94
CA THR A 87 5.14 4.44 -8.61
C THR A 87 4.19 4.86 -7.50
N ILE A 88 3.18 5.69 -7.80
CA ILE A 88 2.19 6.12 -6.81
C ILE A 88 1.37 4.94 -6.30
N ASN A 89 1.15 3.90 -7.12
CA ASN A 89 0.41 2.72 -6.70
C ASN A 89 1.18 1.91 -5.65
N ILE A 90 2.50 1.81 -5.81
CA ILE A 90 3.40 1.16 -4.85
C ILE A 90 3.39 1.96 -3.54
N GLN A 91 3.55 3.28 -3.62
CA GLN A 91 3.51 4.18 -2.45
C GLN A 91 2.23 4.03 -1.64
N ARG A 92 1.08 4.10 -2.31
CA ARG A 92 -0.25 3.98 -1.67
C ARG A 92 -0.45 2.60 -1.04
N THR A 93 -0.01 1.54 -1.72
CA THR A 93 -0.07 0.17 -1.20
C THR A 93 0.79 0.02 0.05
N LEU A 94 2.05 0.45 0.00
CA LEU A 94 2.95 0.37 1.16
C LEU A 94 2.47 1.25 2.32
N ALA A 95 1.92 2.43 2.04
CA ALA A 95 1.34 3.30 3.05
C ALA A 95 0.08 2.72 3.71
N CYS A 96 -0.71 1.92 2.98
CA CYS A 96 -1.83 1.17 3.55
C CYS A 96 -1.34 0.09 4.53
N LEU A 97 -0.26 -0.64 4.19
CA LEU A 97 0.29 -1.69 5.04
C LEU A 97 1.00 -1.13 6.28
N ALA A 98 1.82 -0.10 6.10
CA ALA A 98 2.59 0.53 7.15
C ALA A 98 2.76 2.02 6.85
N ALA A 99 1.95 2.85 7.50
CA ALA A 99 1.99 4.29 7.34
C ALA A 99 3.38 4.85 7.69
N GLY A 100 3.92 5.73 6.83
CA GLY A 100 5.26 6.30 7.01
C GLY A 100 6.41 5.45 6.48
N THR A 101 6.13 4.30 5.83
CA THR A 101 7.16 3.49 5.17
C THR A 101 7.91 4.33 4.15
N ASN A 102 9.23 4.43 4.34
CA ASN A 102 10.12 5.09 3.41
C ASN A 102 10.86 4.08 2.53
N TYR A 103 10.22 3.67 1.45
CA TYR A 103 10.74 2.66 0.52
C TYR A 103 11.77 3.21 -0.48
N ALA A 104 11.94 4.54 -0.56
CA ALA A 104 12.81 5.21 -1.53
C ALA A 104 14.01 5.95 -0.87
N GLY A 105 14.32 5.66 0.40
CA GLY A 105 15.47 6.25 1.09
C GLY A 105 15.24 7.66 1.63
N SER A 106 16.24 8.22 2.31
CA SER A 106 16.14 9.52 2.99
C SER A 106 16.24 10.73 2.04
N GLU A 107 15.91 11.94 2.51
CA GLU A 107 16.01 13.19 1.72
C GLU A 107 17.39 13.46 1.07
N ARG A 108 18.45 12.82 1.58
CA ARG A 108 19.83 12.99 1.07
C ARG A 108 20.32 11.83 0.21
N LEU A 109 19.51 10.80 0.03
CA LEU A 109 19.87 9.59 -0.71
C LEU A 109 18.72 9.24 -1.66
N PHE A 110 18.97 9.42 -2.96
CA PHE A 110 18.02 9.06 -4.00
C PHE A 110 18.49 7.76 -4.65
N PRO A 111 17.74 6.66 -4.52
CA PRO A 111 18.13 5.38 -5.10
C PRO A 111 18.11 5.46 -6.63
N GLU A 112 19.12 4.89 -7.27
CA GLU A 112 19.16 4.74 -8.74
C GLU A 112 18.10 3.74 -9.23
N TYR A 113 17.75 2.77 -8.38
CA TYR A 113 16.67 1.80 -8.64
C TYR A 113 16.02 1.37 -7.34
N VAL A 114 14.73 1.02 -7.43
CA VAL A 114 13.93 0.59 -6.27
C VAL A 114 13.10 -0.63 -6.65
N THR A 115 13.45 -1.77 -6.06
CA THR A 115 12.67 -3.01 -6.09
C THR A 115 12.60 -3.57 -4.68
N GLY A 116 11.59 -4.39 -4.38
CA GLY A 116 11.48 -4.97 -3.06
C GLY A 116 10.38 -6.02 -2.96
N LYS A 117 10.47 -6.81 -1.89
CA LYS A 117 9.44 -7.76 -1.47
C LYS A 117 9.26 -7.62 0.04
N VAL A 118 8.06 -7.23 0.45
CA VAL A 118 7.72 -7.00 1.85
C VAL A 118 6.53 -7.83 2.26
N GLN A 119 6.43 -8.15 3.55
CA GLN A 119 5.28 -8.83 4.13
C GLN A 119 4.72 -7.99 5.28
N SER A 120 3.40 -8.05 5.47
CA SER A 120 2.73 -7.46 6.62
C SER A 120 1.67 -8.42 7.16
N LEU A 121 1.65 -8.56 8.49
CA LEU A 121 0.71 -9.39 9.24
C LEU A 121 -0.20 -8.54 10.14
N ASP A 122 0.21 -7.32 10.48
CA ASP A 122 -0.53 -6.40 11.34
C ASP A 122 -0.91 -5.17 10.53
N VAL A 123 -2.06 -5.25 9.86
CA VAL A 123 -2.65 -4.14 9.12
C VAL A 123 -4.07 -3.95 9.63
N ARG A 124 -4.40 -2.74 10.05
CA ARG A 124 -5.75 -2.44 10.55
C ARG A 124 -6.81 -2.74 9.47
N GLY A 125 -7.72 -3.66 9.76
CA GLY A 125 -8.78 -4.10 8.85
C GLY A 125 -8.44 -5.37 8.05
N LEU A 126 -7.24 -5.92 8.26
CA LEU A 126 -6.86 -7.27 7.86
C LEU A 126 -7.32 -8.26 8.93
N ASP A 127 -7.72 -9.45 8.52
CA ASP A 127 -8.01 -10.54 9.45
C ASP A 127 -6.70 -11.00 10.13
N GLU A 128 -6.77 -11.42 11.41
CA GLU A 128 -5.60 -11.70 12.26
C GLU A 128 -4.70 -12.84 11.74
N ASP A 129 -5.25 -13.72 10.91
CA ASP A 129 -4.60 -14.87 10.30
C ASP A 129 -4.23 -14.64 8.82
N VAL A 130 -4.36 -13.41 8.30
CA VAL A 130 -4.03 -13.09 6.91
C VAL A 130 -2.69 -12.36 6.81
N VAL A 131 -1.86 -12.82 5.89
CA VAL A 131 -0.58 -12.18 5.54
C VAL A 131 -0.68 -11.56 4.15
N ILE A 132 -0.28 -10.30 4.02
CA ILE A 132 -0.11 -9.64 2.73
C ILE A 132 1.37 -9.62 2.37
N THR A 133 1.70 -10.12 1.18
CA THR A 133 3.01 -9.94 0.55
C THR A 133 2.90 -8.97 -0.61
N VAL A 134 3.75 -7.94 -0.65
CA VAL A 134 3.85 -7.00 -1.77
C VAL A 134 5.24 -7.07 -2.38
N GLU A 135 5.30 -7.43 -3.66
CA GLU A 135 6.51 -7.42 -4.47
C GLU A 135 6.39 -6.32 -5.51
N TYR A 136 7.41 -5.48 -5.66
CA TYR A 136 7.32 -4.29 -6.51
C TYR A 136 8.65 -3.95 -7.19
N ALA A 137 8.53 -3.26 -8.31
CA ALA A 137 9.62 -2.54 -8.97
C ALA A 137 9.10 -1.19 -9.46
N VAL A 138 9.85 -0.12 -9.19
CA VAL A 138 9.53 1.25 -9.67
C VAL A 138 9.78 1.40 -11.17
N GLY A 139 10.53 0.46 -11.76
CA GLY A 139 10.90 0.41 -13.16
C GLY A 139 12.33 0.88 -13.37
N ILE A 140 13.09 0.10 -14.13
CA ILE A 140 14.44 0.40 -14.62
C ILE A 140 14.60 -0.13 -16.04
N GLU A 141 15.74 0.13 -16.68
CA GLU A 141 16.04 -0.51 -17.95
C GLU A 141 15.95 -2.04 -17.82
N GLY A 142 15.13 -2.67 -18.66
CA GLY A 142 14.88 -4.12 -18.65
C GLY A 142 13.80 -4.60 -17.66
N GLU A 143 13.33 -3.78 -16.72
CA GLU A 143 12.24 -4.15 -15.80
C GLU A 143 11.15 -3.06 -15.76
N ARG A 144 9.93 -3.43 -16.16
CA ARG A 144 8.79 -2.50 -16.13
C ARG A 144 8.33 -2.20 -14.70
N PRO A 145 7.75 -1.02 -14.44
CA PRO A 145 7.07 -0.76 -13.18
C PRO A 145 5.99 -1.81 -12.92
N ARG A 146 6.05 -2.45 -11.76
CA ARG A 146 5.11 -3.49 -11.36
C ARG A 146 4.81 -3.46 -9.88
N MET A 147 3.61 -3.89 -9.54
CA MET A 147 3.16 -4.08 -8.16
C MET A 147 2.34 -5.37 -8.10
N LYS A 148 2.90 -6.38 -7.44
CA LYS A 148 2.25 -7.65 -7.16
C LYS A 148 1.83 -7.70 -5.70
N VAL A 149 0.56 -7.98 -5.47
CA VAL A 149 0.00 -8.21 -4.13
C VAL A 149 -0.43 -9.65 -4.07
N GLN A 150 0.06 -10.37 -3.06
CA GLN A 150 -0.32 -11.73 -2.75
C GLN A 150 -0.86 -11.77 -1.33
N ALA A 151 -1.90 -12.58 -1.11
CA ALA A 151 -2.46 -12.80 0.21
C ALA A 151 -2.45 -14.29 0.54
N GLU A 152 -2.29 -14.60 1.82
CA GLU A 152 -2.33 -15.96 2.33
C GLU A 152 -3.04 -15.95 3.68
N ARG A 153 -3.94 -16.92 3.88
CA ARG A 153 -4.54 -17.17 5.19
C ARG A 153 -3.79 -18.31 5.87
N LEU A 154 -3.20 -18.01 7.01
CA LEU A 154 -2.47 -18.96 7.83
C LEU A 154 -3.45 -19.95 8.47
N PRO A 155 -3.05 -21.23 8.64
CA PRO A 155 -3.82 -22.15 9.45
C PRO A 155 -3.83 -21.68 10.93
N PRO A 156 -4.84 -22.10 11.72
CA PRO A 156 -4.84 -21.87 13.15
C PRO A 156 -3.55 -22.42 13.79
N PRO A 157 -3.03 -21.78 14.86
CA PRO A 157 -1.94 -22.35 15.62
C PRO A 157 -2.37 -23.68 16.26
N ASP A 158 -1.47 -24.66 16.25
CA ASP A 158 -1.64 -25.97 16.90
C ASP A 158 -1.73 -25.88 18.44
#